data_AF-A0AA41R5L6-F1
#
_entry.id   AF-A0AA41R5L6-F1
#
_cell.length_a   1.000
_cell.length_b   1.000
_cell.length_c   1.000
_cell.angle_alpha   90.00
_cell.angle_beta   90.00
_cell.angle_gamma   90.00
#
_symmetry.space_group_name_H-M   'P 1'
#
loop_
_entity.id
_entity.type
_entity.pdbx_description
1 polymer ?
#
loop_
_entity_poly.entity_id
_entity_poly.type
_entity_poly.pdbx_seq_one_letter_code
_entity_poly.pdbx_strand_id
1 'polypeptide(L)'
;MARVVEAVVSEFPDVIRQEIVITKTLAGALRHAELSKKHGRPVPVPAIVVDGTLAYDVIPGTEELRRYLEQYTETGVFSINGSDDPT
;
A
#
# COMPACT_ATOMS: atom_id res chain seq x y z
N MET A 1 -5.97 9.15 9.55
CA MET A 1 -5.50 8.10 8.62
C MET A 1 -4.89 6.91 9.35
N ALA A 2 -3.81 7.06 10.12
CA ALA A 2 -3.10 5.95 10.79
C ALA A 2 -4.02 4.94 11.49
N ARG A 3 -4.94 5.40 12.35
CA ARG A 3 -5.89 4.51 13.08
C ARG A 3 -6.77 3.64 12.17
N VAL A 4 -7.21 4.17 11.04
CA VAL A 4 -8.02 3.42 10.07
C VAL A 4 -7.17 2.34 9.42
N VAL A 5 -5.95 2.69 9.02
CA VAL A 5 -5.00 1.75 8.42
C VAL A 5 -4.62 0.65 9.41
N GLU A 6 -4.28 1.00 10.66
CA GLU A 6 -3.95 0.02 11.71
C GLU A 6 -5.10 -0.96 11.96
N ALA A 7 -6.35 -0.47 12.04
CA ALA A 7 -7.51 -1.32 12.25
C ALA A 7 -7.70 -2.32 11.10
N VAL A 8 -7.62 -1.87 9.85
CA VAL A 8 -7.85 -2.74 8.68
C VAL A 8 -6.67 -3.66 8.43
N VAL A 9 -5.43 -3.18 8.48
CA VAL A 9 -4.24 -3.99 8.17
C VAL A 9 -4.04 -5.11 9.20
N SER A 10 -4.52 -4.93 10.44
CA SER A 10 -4.50 -5.98 11.45
C SER A 10 -5.32 -7.24 11.06
N GLU A 11 -6.23 -7.11 10.09
CA GLU A 11 -7.02 -8.22 9.53
C GLU A 11 -6.21 -9.06 8.51
N PHE A 12 -5.03 -8.59 8.07
CA PHE A 12 -4.19 -9.23 7.03
C PHE A 12 -2.72 -9.43 7.48
N PRO A 13 -2.44 -10.02 8.65
CA PRO A 13 -1.10 -10.03 9.26
C PRO A 13 -0.04 -10.77 8.44
N ASP A 14 -0.43 -11.81 7.70
CA ASP A 14 0.50 -12.65 6.93
C ASP A 14 0.74 -12.16 5.50
N VAL A 15 -0.07 -11.19 5.04
CA VAL A 15 -0.08 -10.77 3.62
C VAL A 15 0.34 -9.31 3.45
N ILE A 16 0.07 -8.47 4.45
CA ILE A 16 0.32 -7.03 4.37
C ILE A 16 1.36 -6.61 5.39
N ARG A 17 2.48 -6.06 4.90
CA ARG A 17 3.46 -5.39 5.74
C ARG A 17 3.19 -3.90 5.79
N GLN A 18 2.94 -3.38 6.99
CA GLN A 18 2.77 -1.94 7.21
C GLN A 18 4.10 -1.23 7.49
N GLU A 19 4.28 -0.05 6.92
CA GLU A 19 5.33 0.91 7.27
C GLU A 19 4.69 2.30 7.50
N ILE A 20 4.94 2.93 8.65
CA ILE A 20 4.46 4.28 8.94
C ILE A 20 5.57 5.29 8.61
N VAL A 21 5.35 6.11 7.59
CA VAL A 21 6.29 7.16 7.17
C VAL A 21 5.96 8.49 7.85
N ILE A 22 6.81 8.92 8.79
CA ILE A 22 6.64 10.19 9.52
C ILE A 22 7.57 11.26 8.91
N THR A 23 7.02 12.14 8.08
CA THR A 23 7.78 13.17 7.34
C THR A 23 8.50 14.20 8.20
N LYS A 24 8.16 14.29 9.49
CA LYS A 24 8.87 15.13 10.48
C LYS A 24 10.20 14.55 10.93
N THR A 25 10.50 13.30 10.57
CA THR A 25 11.76 12.63 10.89
C THR A 25 12.65 12.60 9.65
N LEU A 26 13.97 12.60 9.81
CA LEU A 26 14.90 12.50 8.68
C LEU A 26 14.64 11.23 7.86
N ALA A 27 14.50 10.08 8.52
CA ALA A 27 14.22 8.81 7.85
C ALA A 27 12.90 8.84 7.07
N GLY A 28 11.83 9.35 7.67
CA GLY A 28 10.55 9.49 6.98
C GLY A 28 10.56 10.51 5.85
N ALA A 29 11.33 11.60 5.97
CA ALA A 29 11.51 12.58 4.91
C ALA A 29 12.25 11.97 3.70
N LEU A 30 13.31 11.18 3.94
CA LEU A 30 14.02 10.46 2.88
C LEU A 30 13.11 9.45 2.18
N ARG A 31 12.33 8.67 2.94
CA ARG A 31 11.37 7.72 2.38
C ARG A 31 10.29 8.40 1.56
N HIS A 32 9.74 9.52 2.05
CA HIS A 32 8.76 10.33 1.32
C HIS A 32 9.34 10.92 0.02
N ALA A 33 10.59 11.38 0.05
CA ALA A 33 11.27 11.87 -1.16
C ALA A 33 11.44 10.77 -2.20
N GLU A 34 11.80 9.55 -1.78
CA GLU A 34 11.91 8.39 -2.67
C GLU A 34 10.56 8.02 -3.30
N LEU A 35 9.50 7.96 -2.49
CA LEU A 35 8.15 7.70 -2.97
C LEU A 35 7.68 8.79 -3.96
N SER A 36 7.95 10.06 -3.66
CA SER A 36 7.63 11.20 -4.53
C SER A 36 8.38 11.14 -5.86
N LYS A 37 9.65 10.73 -5.83
CA LYS A 37 10.45 10.51 -7.04
C LYS A 37 9.88 9.39 -7.90
N LYS A 38 9.47 8.26 -7.30
CA LYS A 38 8.83 7.13 -8.00
C LYS A 38 7.53 7.55 -8.69
N HIS A 39 6.77 8.46 -8.08
CA HIS A 39 5.50 8.97 -8.62
C HIS A 39 5.65 10.15 -9.60
N GLY A 40 6.85 10.71 -9.76
CA GLY A 40 7.09 11.91 -10.59
C GLY A 40 6.49 13.20 -10.02
N ARG A 41 5.91 13.17 -8.82
CA ARG A 41 5.31 14.32 -8.13
C ARG A 41 5.33 14.11 -6.61
N PRO A 42 5.30 15.18 -5.80
CA PRO A 42 5.21 15.05 -4.35
C PRO A 42 3.97 14.22 -3.95
N VAL A 43 4.19 13.15 -3.18
CA VAL A 43 3.09 12.37 -2.59
C VAL A 43 2.38 13.24 -1.54
N PRO A 44 1.03 13.31 -1.56
CA PRO A 44 0.28 14.10 -0.58
C PRO A 44 0.51 13.61 0.85
N VAL A 45 0.30 14.49 1.83
CA VAL A 45 0.41 14.15 3.26
C VAL A 45 -0.86 14.64 3.97
N PRO A 46 -1.66 13.74 4.57
CA PRO A 46 -1.46 12.29 4.67
C PRO A 46 -1.80 11.54 3.37
N ALA A 47 -1.22 10.35 3.17
CA ALA A 47 -1.54 9.45 2.06
C ALA A 47 -1.32 7.98 2.43
N ILE A 48 -1.98 7.09 1.69
CA ILE A 48 -1.76 5.64 1.71
C ILE A 48 -1.13 5.24 0.38
N VAL A 49 0.00 4.57 0.44
CA VAL A 49 0.73 4.06 -0.71
C VAL A 49 0.79 2.54 -0.59
N VAL A 50 0.33 1.82 -1.61
CA VAL A 50 0.36 0.36 -1.69
C VAL A 50 1.27 -0.04 -2.84
N ASP A 51 2.29 -0.85 -2.54
CA ASP A 51 3.35 -1.26 -3.49
C ASP A 51 4.06 -0.10 -4.21
N GLY A 52 4.17 1.03 -3.52
CA GLY A 52 4.74 2.24 -4.09
C GLY A 52 3.85 2.93 -5.13
N THR A 53 2.54 2.66 -5.12
CA THR A 53 1.51 3.39 -5.87
C THR A 53 0.54 4.09 -4.91
N LEU A 54 0.20 5.36 -5.19
CA LEU A 54 -0.73 6.16 -4.40
C LEU A 54 -2.14 5.56 -4.51
N ALA A 55 -2.61 4.97 -3.42
CA ALA A 55 -3.95 4.41 -3.33
C ALA A 55 -4.97 5.45 -2.84
N TYR A 56 -4.57 6.26 -1.85
CA TYR A 56 -5.44 7.28 -1.25
C TYR A 56 -4.65 8.53 -0.85
N ASP A 57 -5.17 9.71 -1.19
CA ASP A 57 -4.71 11.02 -0.71
C ASP A 57 -5.66 11.67 0.31
N VAL A 58 -6.81 11.03 0.56
CA VAL A 58 -7.78 11.39 1.59
C VAL A 58 -8.01 10.20 2.52
N ILE A 59 -8.47 10.44 3.75
CA ILE A 59 -8.71 9.35 4.71
C ILE A 59 -9.88 8.48 4.20
N PRO A 60 -9.65 7.21 3.83
CA PRO A 60 -10.74 6.33 3.40
C PRO A 60 -11.60 5.90 4.59
N GLY A 61 -12.81 5.41 4.30
CA GLY A 61 -13.59 4.65 5.27
C GLY A 61 -12.96 3.29 5.55
N THR A 62 -13.21 2.73 6.74
CA THR A 62 -12.68 1.42 7.14
C THR A 62 -13.08 0.30 6.16
N GLU A 63 -14.37 0.23 5.76
CA GLU A 63 -14.83 -0.78 4.81
C GLU A 63 -14.27 -0.57 3.39
N GLU A 64 -14.10 0.68 2.97
CA GLU A 64 -13.53 0.99 1.65
C GLU A 64 -12.08 0.52 1.57
N LEU A 65 -11.27 0.84 2.59
CA LEU A 65 -9.89 0.38 2.66
C LEU A 65 -9.80 -1.15 2.76
N ARG A 66 -10.70 -1.79 3.53
CA ARG A 66 -10.75 -3.26 3.63
C ARG A 66 -10.96 -3.90 2.26
N ARG A 67 -12.00 -3.49 1.54
CA ARG A 67 -12.32 -4.02 0.20
C ARG A 67 -11.17 -3.82 -0.79
N TYR A 68 -10.51 -2.66 -0.73
CA TYR A 68 -9.34 -2.40 -1.55
C TYR A 68 -8.21 -3.40 -1.27
N LEU A 69 -7.92 -3.66 0.01
CA LEU A 69 -6.88 -4.60 0.41
C LEU A 69 -7.25 -6.06 0.11
N GLU A 70 -8.51 -6.46 0.31
CA GLU A 70 -9.02 -7.78 -0.08
C GLU A 70 -8.75 -8.04 -1.57
N GLN A 71 -9.24 -7.14 -2.45
CA GLN A 71 -9.03 -7.25 -3.89
C GLN A 71 -7.54 -7.26 -4.27
N TYR A 72 -6.73 -6.43 -3.59
CA TYR A 72 -5.29 -6.38 -3.83
C TYR A 72 -4.61 -7.71 -3.50
N THR A 73 -4.97 -8.33 -2.36
CA THR A 73 -4.41 -9.62 -1.94
C THR A 73 -4.90 -10.79 -2.79
N GLU A 74 -6.15 -10.77 -3.25
CA GLU A 74 -6.69 -11.82 -4.14
C GLU A 74 -6.08 -11.75 -5.55
N THR A 75 -5.83 -10.54 -6.06
CA THR A 75 -5.24 -10.33 -7.39
C THR A 75 -3.76 -10.76 -7.44
N GLY A 76 -3.07 -10.79 -6.29
CA GLY A 76 -1.68 -11.24 -6.17
C GLY A 76 -1.47 -12.77 -6.26
N VAL A 77 -2.54 -13.57 -6.26
CA VAL A 77 -2.46 -15.05 -6.22
C VAL A 77 -2.42 -15.70 -7.62
N PHE A 78 -2.59 -14.93 -8.71
CA PHE A 78 -2.54 -15.44 -10.09
C PHE A 78 -1.20 -15.18 -10.78
N SER A 79 -0.11 -15.77 -10.28
CA SER A 79 1.06 -16.08 -11.12
C SER A 79 1.05 -17.58 -11.44
N ILE A 80 0.19 -17.98 -12.38
CA ILE A 80 0.33 -19.27 -13.05
C ILE A 80 1.54 -19.22 -13.99
N ASN A 81 2.74 -19.48 -13.47
CA ASN A 81 3.82 -20.01 -14.32
C ASN A 81 3.50 -21.48 -14.61
N GLY A 82 2.48 -21.69 -15.44
CA GLY A 82 2.11 -22.96 -16.03
C GLY A 82 2.33 -22.89 -17.53
N SER A 83 3.59 -22.73 -17.96
CA SER A 83 3.99 -23.18 -19.29
C SER A 83 4.18 -24.69 -19.21
N ASP A 84 3.06 -25.41 -19.07
CA ASP A 84 2.99 -26.77 -19.56
C ASP A 84 3.05 -26.64 -21.07
N ASP A 85 4.21 -26.96 -21.63
CA ASP A 85 4.37 -27.21 -23.06
C ASP A 85 4.11 -28.71 -23.26
N PRO A 86 2.93 -29.09 -23.77
CA PRO A 86 2.79 -30.35 -24.45
C PRO A 86 2.88 -30.05 -25.94
N THR A 87 4.03 -30.29 -26.58
CA THR A 87 4.15 -31.19 -27.75
C THR A 87 5.61 -31.33 -28.17
#